data_AF-A0A7W7LR16-F1
#
_entry.id   AF-A0A7W7LR16-F1
#
_cell.length_a   1.000
_cell.length_b   1.000
_cell.length_c   1.000
_cell.angle_alpha   90.00
_cell.angle_beta   90.00
_cell.angle_gamma   90.00
#
_symmetry.space_group_name_H-M   'P 1'
#
loop_
_entity.id
_entity.type
_entity.pdbx_description
1 polymer ?
#
loop_
_entity_poly.entity_id
_entity_poly.type
_entity_poly.pdbx_seq_one_letter_code
_entity_poly.pdbx_strand_id
1 'polypeptide(L)'
;MSLRKTPAIALVTLTAALSLTACGPGTPSADHTAGPSASSGSGGSTGSGGSSGGGSKKDCPTAQPGHKLVIVDSRSAESGAIEYHEAKPVCGADGIKWEGTSKKGKSHMAYNETPKVKLINAQGKLADATRDDANAKLSECWSGHDQRPTNSPHGPCYANAYDIVDKGWDVGITELTQLPGN
;
A
#
# COMPACT_ATOMS: atom_id res chain seq x y z
N MET A 1 24.56 56.66 -7.11
CA MET A 1 23.58 56.65 -8.21
C MET A 1 23.59 55.27 -8.86
N SER A 2 22.56 54.46 -8.62
CA SER A 2 21.88 53.64 -9.63
C SER A 2 20.94 52.66 -8.95
N LEU A 3 19.69 52.70 -9.41
CA LEU A 3 18.51 52.05 -8.89
C LEU A 3 18.17 50.82 -9.75
N ARG A 4 17.50 49.85 -9.10
CA ARG A 4 16.49 48.90 -9.66
C ARG A 4 17.07 47.76 -10.52
N LYS A 5 16.57 46.52 -10.45
CA LYS A 5 15.16 46.12 -10.61
C LYS A 5 14.95 44.66 -10.17
N THR A 6 13.92 44.41 -9.37
CA THR A 6 13.34 43.09 -9.10
C THR A 6 12.20 42.84 -10.11
N PRO A 7 12.04 41.63 -10.66
CA PRO A 7 10.74 41.19 -11.16
C PRO A 7 10.11 40.15 -10.22
N ALA A 8 8.88 40.47 -9.80
CA ALA A 8 7.94 39.57 -9.16
C ALA A 8 7.34 38.62 -10.21
N ILE A 9 7.13 37.35 -9.86
CA ILE A 9 6.27 36.43 -10.62
C ILE A 9 5.16 35.96 -9.67
N ALA A 10 3.93 36.08 -10.17
CA ALA A 10 2.68 35.88 -9.46
C ALA A 10 1.98 34.59 -9.91
N LEU A 11 1.14 34.06 -9.00
CA LEU A 11 -0.03 33.17 -9.22
C LEU A 11 0.29 31.74 -9.72
N VAL A 12 -0.34 30.67 -9.25
CA VAL A 12 -1.80 30.44 -9.12
C VAL A 12 -2.09 29.49 -7.95
N THR A 13 -3.05 29.87 -7.09
CA THR A 13 -3.70 29.00 -6.11
C THR A 13 -4.70 28.08 -6.81
N LEU A 14 -4.48 26.77 -6.76
CA LEU A 14 -5.49 25.77 -7.14
C LEU A 14 -6.13 25.22 -5.85
N THR A 15 -7.24 25.83 -5.44
CA THR A 15 -8.14 25.26 -4.42
C THR A 15 -8.92 24.11 -5.05
N ALA A 16 -8.46 22.88 -4.83
CA ALA A 16 -9.29 21.70 -5.03
C ALA A 16 -10.22 21.55 -3.83
N ALA A 17 -11.49 21.92 -4.02
CA ALA A 17 -12.56 21.61 -3.08
C ALA A 17 -12.75 20.08 -3.05
N LEU A 18 -12.43 19.44 -1.92
CA LEU A 18 -12.84 18.08 -1.64
C LEU A 18 -14.32 18.09 -1.25
N SER A 19 -15.20 17.88 -2.21
CA SER A 19 -16.58 17.52 -1.92
C SER A 19 -16.62 16.07 -1.42
N LEU A 20 -16.63 15.90 -0.09
CA LEU A 20 -17.02 14.64 0.56
C LEU A 20 -18.51 14.39 0.25
N THR A 21 -18.81 13.63 -0.80
CA THR A 21 -20.14 13.00 -0.91
C THR A 21 -20.13 11.74 -0.06
N ALA A 22 -20.54 11.90 1.20
CA ALA A 22 -21.01 10.80 2.03
C ALA A 22 -22.27 10.21 1.38
N CYS A 23 -22.17 9.03 0.78
CA CYS A 23 -23.33 8.27 0.33
C CYS A 23 -23.80 7.38 1.48
N GLY A 24 -24.78 7.91 2.24
CA GLY A 24 -25.68 7.11 3.08
C GLY A 24 -26.69 6.32 2.22
N PRO A 25 -27.50 5.46 2.86
CA PRO A 25 -28.11 4.30 2.22
C PRO A 25 -29.32 4.65 1.37
N GLY A 26 -29.41 4.06 0.18
CA GLY A 26 -30.59 4.10 -0.68
C GLY A 26 -30.90 2.71 -1.24
N THR A 27 -31.90 2.05 -0.67
CA THR A 27 -32.76 1.15 -1.45
C THR A 27 -33.90 2.00 -2.01
N PRO A 28 -34.33 1.74 -3.26
CA PRO A 28 -35.56 0.98 -3.42
C PRO A 28 -35.54 -0.01 -4.59
N SER A 29 -36.49 -0.95 -4.50
CA SER A 29 -36.84 -2.03 -5.43
C SER A 29 -36.98 -1.63 -6.90
N ALA A 30 -36.64 -2.57 -7.78
CA ALA A 30 -37.42 -2.81 -8.99
C ALA A 30 -37.50 -4.32 -9.26
N ASP A 31 -38.74 -4.80 -9.23
CA ASP A 31 -39.23 -6.13 -9.55
C ASP A 31 -39.24 -6.30 -11.07
N HIS A 32 -38.58 -7.31 -11.63
CA HIS A 32 -38.89 -7.81 -12.96
C HIS A 32 -38.70 -9.33 -13.02
N THR A 33 -39.79 -10.00 -12.67
CA THR A 33 -40.11 -11.36 -13.11
C THR A 33 -40.24 -11.40 -14.65
N ALA A 34 -39.41 -12.20 -15.33
CA ALA A 34 -39.77 -13.01 -16.51
C ALA A 34 -38.54 -13.82 -17.00
N GLY A 35 -38.58 -15.14 -16.82
CA GLY A 35 -37.86 -16.07 -17.71
C GLY A 35 -38.79 -16.52 -18.86
N PRO A 36 -38.47 -17.62 -19.57
CA PRO A 36 -37.22 -17.94 -20.26
C PRO A 36 -37.48 -18.09 -21.78
N SER A 37 -36.43 -18.15 -22.60
CA SER A 37 -36.49 -18.87 -23.89
C SER A 37 -35.12 -19.36 -24.30
N ALA A 38 -35.07 -20.65 -24.58
CA ALA A 38 -33.91 -21.43 -24.96
C ALA A 38 -33.43 -21.07 -26.37
N SER A 39 -32.12 -21.20 -26.59
CA SER A 39 -31.62 -21.69 -27.88
C SER A 39 -30.38 -22.54 -27.64
N SER A 40 -30.51 -23.77 -28.11
CA SER A 40 -29.53 -24.83 -28.23
C SER A 40 -28.38 -24.43 -29.16
N GLY A 41 -27.16 -24.75 -28.77
CA GLY A 41 -25.95 -24.57 -29.57
C GLY A 41 -24.77 -25.28 -28.90
N SER A 42 -24.68 -26.59 -29.09
CA SER A 42 -23.55 -27.43 -28.68
C SER A 42 -22.32 -27.13 -29.55
N GLY A 43 -21.20 -26.78 -28.93
CA GLY A 43 -19.90 -26.64 -29.58
C GLY A 43 -18.81 -26.50 -28.53
N GLY A 44 -17.99 -27.54 -28.37
CA GLY A 44 -17.10 -27.71 -27.23
C GLY A 44 -15.94 -26.72 -27.15
N SER A 45 -15.56 -26.41 -25.92
CA SER A 45 -14.17 -26.28 -25.51
C SER A 45 -14.08 -26.63 -24.03
N THR A 46 -13.22 -27.59 -23.76
CA THR A 46 -12.81 -28.06 -22.45
C THR A 46 -12.16 -26.91 -21.69
N GLY A 47 -12.79 -26.47 -20.61
CA GLY A 47 -12.23 -25.50 -19.67
C GLY A 47 -12.94 -25.71 -18.34
N SER A 48 -12.28 -26.46 -17.45
CA SER A 48 -12.80 -26.85 -16.15
C SER A 48 -13.38 -25.67 -15.39
N GLY A 49 -14.63 -25.85 -14.96
CA GLY A 49 -15.37 -24.91 -14.16
C GLY A 49 -14.77 -24.70 -12.77
N GLY A 50 -14.96 -23.47 -12.31
CA GLY A 50 -14.86 -23.05 -10.92
C GLY A 50 -15.74 -21.83 -10.74
N SER A 51 -17.04 -21.96 -11.04
CA SER A 51 -18.06 -21.02 -10.59
C SER A 51 -18.39 -21.38 -9.15
N SER A 52 -17.98 -20.53 -8.21
CA SER A 52 -18.43 -20.62 -6.82
C SER A 52 -18.45 -19.23 -6.19
N GLY A 53 -19.67 -18.77 -5.89
CA GLY A 53 -19.93 -17.94 -4.72
C GLY A 53 -19.75 -16.45 -4.89
N GLY A 54 -20.83 -15.77 -5.31
CA GLY A 54 -21.05 -14.37 -5.02
C GLY A 54 -21.11 -14.15 -3.51
N GLY A 55 -19.98 -13.80 -2.92
CA GLY A 55 -19.89 -13.03 -1.69
C GLY A 55 -19.12 -11.78 -2.06
N SER A 56 -19.70 -10.60 -1.83
CA SER A 56 -19.10 -9.31 -2.17
C SER A 56 -17.66 -9.26 -1.64
N LYS A 57 -16.68 -9.47 -2.53
CA LYS A 57 -15.28 -9.20 -2.23
C LYS A 57 -15.25 -7.72 -1.88
N LYS A 58 -15.14 -7.39 -0.60
CA LYS A 58 -14.69 -6.06 -0.20
C LYS A 58 -13.42 -5.81 -1.01
N ASP A 59 -13.43 -4.80 -1.86
CA ASP A 59 -12.32 -4.52 -2.76
C ASP A 59 -11.02 -4.52 -1.98
N CYS A 60 -10.13 -5.46 -2.31
CA CYS A 60 -8.81 -5.50 -1.69
C CYS A 60 -8.07 -4.19 -1.94
N PRO A 61 -7.27 -3.72 -0.98
CA PRO A 61 -6.49 -2.51 -1.20
C PRO A 61 -5.64 -2.67 -2.45
N THR A 62 -5.61 -1.66 -3.30
CA THR A 62 -4.72 -1.62 -4.46
C THR A 62 -3.68 -0.55 -4.22
N ALA A 63 -2.48 -0.76 -4.78
CA ALA A 63 -1.45 0.27 -4.74
C ALA A 63 -1.97 1.53 -5.41
N GLN A 64 -1.72 2.69 -4.81
CA GLN A 64 -1.99 3.96 -5.48
C GLN A 64 -1.08 4.09 -6.73
N PRO A 65 -1.45 4.88 -7.73
CA PRO A 65 -0.56 5.14 -8.86
C PRO A 65 0.81 5.66 -8.39
N GLY A 66 1.89 5.05 -8.89
CA GLY A 66 3.27 5.38 -8.49
C GLY A 66 3.76 4.69 -7.21
N HIS A 67 2.90 3.94 -6.53
CA HIS A 67 3.21 3.19 -5.34
C HIS A 67 3.42 1.70 -5.63
N LYS A 68 4.13 1.02 -4.73
CA LYS A 68 4.28 -0.44 -4.71
C LYS A 68 3.94 -0.95 -3.32
N LEU A 69 3.11 -1.99 -3.25
CA LEU A 69 2.94 -2.76 -2.02
C LEU A 69 4.07 -3.77 -2.00
N VAL A 70 4.79 -3.85 -0.89
CA VAL A 70 5.97 -4.69 -0.74
C VAL A 70 5.98 -5.39 0.60
N ILE A 71 6.64 -6.53 0.67
CA ILE A 71 7.04 -7.15 1.91
C ILE A 71 8.56 -7.09 1.97
N VAL A 72 9.07 -6.61 3.10
CA VAL A 72 10.51 -6.45 3.31
C VAL A 72 11.11 -7.76 3.78
N ASP A 73 12.03 -8.27 2.97
CA ASP A 73 12.73 -9.53 3.17
C ASP A 73 13.95 -9.39 4.03
N SER A 74 14.69 -8.29 3.92
CA SER A 74 15.92 -8.07 4.66
C SER A 74 16.32 -6.59 4.66
N ARG A 75 17.18 -6.22 5.60
CA ARG A 75 17.90 -4.94 5.57
C ARG A 75 19.39 -5.16 5.81
N SER A 76 20.23 -4.71 4.88
CA SER A 76 21.68 -4.76 5.01
C SER A 76 22.14 -3.76 6.08
N ALA A 77 22.86 -4.25 7.10
CA ALA A 77 23.43 -3.40 8.15
C ALA A 77 24.53 -2.46 7.61
N GLU A 78 25.28 -2.90 6.60
CA GLU A 78 26.42 -2.15 6.05
C GLU A 78 25.99 -1.06 5.06
N SER A 79 25.05 -1.37 4.17
CA SER A 79 24.61 -0.45 3.12
C SER A 79 23.30 0.26 3.41
N GLY A 80 22.58 -0.18 4.45
CA GLY A 80 21.19 0.25 4.71
C GLY A 80 20.19 -0.22 3.64
N ALA A 81 20.63 -1.05 2.68
CA ALA A 81 19.80 -1.52 1.58
C ALA A 81 18.64 -2.37 2.11
N ILE A 82 17.45 -2.10 1.60
CA ILE A 82 16.20 -2.79 1.89
C ILE A 82 15.94 -3.71 0.71
N GLU A 83 15.90 -5.02 0.96
CA GLU A 83 15.51 -6.02 -0.02
C GLU A 83 14.07 -6.40 0.24
N TYR A 84 13.27 -6.44 -0.82
CA TYR A 84 11.83 -6.64 -0.71
C TYR A 84 11.31 -7.40 -1.93
N HIS A 85 10.11 -7.95 -1.78
CA HIS A 85 9.32 -8.42 -2.90
C HIS A 85 8.01 -7.64 -3.01
N GLU A 86 7.52 -7.42 -4.23
CA GLU A 86 6.18 -6.85 -4.42
C GLU A 86 5.16 -7.78 -3.77
N ALA A 87 4.21 -7.21 -3.06
CA ALA A 87 3.16 -7.91 -2.33
C ALA A 87 1.80 -7.72 -3.00
N LYS A 88 0.92 -8.69 -2.81
CA LYS A 88 -0.49 -8.60 -3.17
C LYS A 88 -1.35 -8.81 -1.94
N PRO A 89 -2.46 -8.07 -1.80
CA PRO A 89 -3.41 -8.32 -0.73
C PRO A 89 -4.27 -9.53 -1.06
N VAL A 90 -4.45 -10.39 -0.06
CA VAL A 90 -5.43 -11.46 -0.05
C VAL A 90 -6.45 -11.15 1.02
N CYS A 91 -7.65 -10.76 0.59
CA CYS A 91 -8.73 -10.40 1.52
C CYS A 91 -9.63 -11.60 1.77
N GLY A 92 -9.74 -11.97 3.04
CA GLY A 92 -10.64 -13.01 3.52
C GLY A 92 -11.57 -12.49 4.60
N ALA A 93 -12.35 -13.41 5.20
CA ALA A 93 -13.23 -13.09 6.31
C ALA A 93 -12.45 -12.60 7.55
N ASP A 94 -11.20 -13.06 7.71
CA ASP A 94 -10.31 -12.74 8.83
C ASP A 94 -9.52 -11.43 8.65
N GLY A 95 -9.73 -10.71 7.54
CA GLY A 95 -9.02 -9.47 7.21
C GLY A 95 -8.12 -9.59 5.98
N ILE A 96 -7.14 -8.68 5.90
CA ILE A 96 -6.21 -8.59 4.77
C ILE A 96 -4.90 -9.28 5.16
N LYS A 97 -4.46 -10.21 4.31
CA LYS A 97 -3.13 -10.81 4.35
C LYS A 97 -2.29 -10.28 3.21
N TRP A 98 -0.98 -10.23 3.39
CA TRP A 98 -0.05 -9.81 2.35
C TRP A 98 0.73 -11.02 1.86
N GLU A 99 0.59 -11.35 0.58
CA GLU A 99 1.33 -12.43 -0.06
C GLU A 99 2.42 -11.87 -0.95
N GLY A 100 3.60 -12.47 -0.82
CA GLY A 100 4.73 -12.11 -1.65
C GLY A 100 4.60 -12.59 -3.09
N THR A 101 5.05 -11.77 -4.03
CA THR A 101 5.19 -12.15 -5.44
C THR A 101 6.64 -12.51 -5.77
N SER A 102 6.87 -13.07 -6.95
CA SER A 102 8.23 -13.36 -7.44
C SER A 102 9.03 -12.11 -7.84
N LYS A 103 8.39 -10.94 -7.93
CA LYS A 103 9.07 -9.69 -8.29
C LYS A 103 9.80 -9.13 -7.08
N LYS A 104 11.12 -9.01 -7.19
CA LYS A 104 12.00 -8.51 -6.14
C LYS A 104 12.51 -7.12 -6.48
N GLY A 105 12.80 -6.35 -5.45
CA GLY A 105 13.42 -5.04 -5.53
C GLY A 105 14.45 -4.86 -4.42
N LYS A 106 15.33 -3.88 -4.65
CA LYS A 106 16.34 -3.46 -3.68
C LYS A 106 16.47 -1.95 -3.76
N SER A 107 16.34 -1.29 -2.63
CA SER A 107 16.41 0.17 -2.53
C SER A 107 16.99 0.58 -1.17
N HIS A 108 16.92 1.86 -0.82
CA HIS A 108 17.29 2.38 0.49
C HIS A 108 16.37 3.56 0.84
N MET A 109 16.27 3.95 2.11
CA MET A 109 15.53 5.17 2.47
C MET A 109 16.25 6.40 1.92
N ALA A 110 15.51 7.32 1.29
CA ALA A 110 16.09 8.51 0.67
C ALA A 110 17.01 9.31 1.62
N TYR A 111 18.16 9.76 1.09
CA TYR A 111 19.17 10.52 1.82
C TYR A 111 19.21 12.00 1.45
N ASN A 112 18.86 12.32 0.20
CA ASN A 112 18.85 13.67 -0.37
C ASN A 112 17.54 14.43 -0.10
N GLU A 113 16.50 13.76 0.39
CA GLU A 113 15.24 14.35 0.83
C GLU A 113 14.75 13.66 2.12
N THR A 114 13.87 14.34 2.88
CA THR A 114 13.22 13.73 4.05
C THR A 114 12.06 12.85 3.56
N PRO A 115 12.13 11.52 3.71
CA PRO A 115 11.05 10.65 3.25
C PRO A 115 9.80 10.84 4.12
N LYS A 116 8.63 10.72 3.50
CA LYS A 116 7.35 10.68 4.24
C LYS A 116 7.16 9.29 4.81
N VAL A 117 7.18 9.18 6.14
CA VAL A 117 7.09 7.89 6.81
C VAL A 117 5.84 7.84 7.68
N LYS A 118 5.07 6.75 7.55
CA LYS A 118 3.97 6.41 8.45
C LYS A 118 4.11 4.99 8.97
N LEU A 119 4.19 4.82 10.28
CA LEU A 119 4.32 3.52 10.94
C LEU A 119 3.13 3.25 11.85
N ILE A 120 2.84 1.97 12.08
CA ILE A 120 1.82 1.56 13.04
C ILE A 120 2.44 1.65 14.44
N ASN A 121 1.88 2.51 15.28
CA ASN A 121 2.33 2.71 16.66
C ASN A 121 1.83 1.60 17.59
N ALA A 122 2.21 1.66 18.87
CA ALA A 122 1.83 0.67 19.89
C ALA A 122 0.31 0.55 20.12
N GLN A 123 -0.48 1.53 19.69
CA GLN A 123 -1.94 1.52 19.75
C GLN A 123 -2.58 0.94 18.47
N GLY A 124 -1.78 0.40 17.55
CA GLY A 124 -2.26 -0.14 16.28
C GLY A 124 -2.71 0.92 15.28
N LYS A 125 -2.30 2.18 15.44
CA LYS A 125 -2.70 3.30 14.55
C LYS A 125 -1.52 3.76 13.70
N LEU A 126 -1.79 4.11 12.45
CA LEU A 126 -0.82 4.81 11.61
C LEU A 126 -0.55 6.20 12.16
N ALA A 127 0.73 6.52 12.34
CA ALA A 127 1.21 7.82 12.76
C ALA A 127 2.43 8.22 11.93
N ASP A 128 2.63 9.54 11.75
CA ASP A 128 3.84 10.05 11.12
C ASP A 128 5.06 9.67 11.99
N ALA A 129 6.14 9.28 11.33
CA ALA A 129 7.37 8.84 11.97
C ALA A 129 8.59 9.46 11.25
N THR A 130 9.76 9.36 11.85
CA THR A 130 10.99 9.83 11.22
C THR A 130 11.59 8.76 10.30
N ARG A 131 12.55 9.16 9.45
CA ARG A 131 13.37 8.22 8.69
C ARG A 131 14.11 7.24 9.59
N ASP A 132 14.59 7.72 10.74
CA ASP A 132 15.37 6.90 11.66
C ASP A 132 14.48 5.87 12.35
N ASP A 133 13.23 6.22 12.67
CA ASP A 133 12.21 5.26 13.13
C ASP A 133 11.92 4.21 12.06
N ALA A 134 11.79 4.61 10.78
CA ALA A 134 11.61 3.65 9.67
C ALA A 134 12.78 2.67 9.58
N ASN A 135 14.01 3.18 9.65
CA ASN A 135 15.22 2.38 9.60
C ASN A 135 15.28 1.39 10.76
N ALA A 136 14.98 1.85 11.98
CA ALA A 136 14.90 0.98 13.15
C ALA A 136 13.84 -0.12 12.95
N LYS A 137 12.63 0.26 12.54
CA LYS A 137 11.51 -0.66 12.31
C LYS A 137 11.83 -1.71 11.24
N LEU A 138 12.44 -1.30 10.13
CA LEU A 138 12.84 -2.19 9.04
C LEU A 138 13.95 -3.16 9.46
N SER A 139 14.84 -2.73 10.36
CA SER A 139 15.86 -3.61 10.96
C SER A 139 15.26 -4.62 11.95
N GLU A 140 14.17 -4.28 12.62
CA GLU A 140 13.53 -5.13 13.64
C GLU A 140 12.51 -6.10 13.06
N CYS A 141 11.80 -5.72 11.99
CA CYS A 141 10.57 -6.38 11.54
C CYS A 141 10.66 -7.02 10.14
N TRP A 142 11.83 -7.45 9.69
CA TRP A 142 11.98 -8.14 8.40
C TRP A 142 11.81 -9.67 8.53
N SER A 143 11.45 -10.34 7.43
CA SER A 143 11.00 -11.75 7.37
C SER A 143 11.92 -12.82 8.02
N GLY A 144 13.17 -12.50 8.35
CA GLY A 144 14.14 -13.43 8.91
C GLY A 144 14.37 -13.32 10.42
N HIS A 145 13.79 -12.32 11.09
CA HIS A 145 13.72 -12.28 12.55
C HIS A 145 12.33 -12.73 13.00
N ASP A 146 12.28 -13.65 13.96
CA ASP A 146 11.04 -14.13 14.58
C ASP A 146 10.08 -12.94 14.82
N GLN A 147 8.88 -13.00 14.22
CA GLN A 147 7.77 -12.05 14.38
C GLN A 147 7.23 -11.97 15.83
N ARG A 148 8.04 -12.35 16.81
CA ARG A 148 7.75 -12.16 18.22
C ARG A 148 7.63 -10.66 18.46
N PRO A 149 6.64 -10.22 19.24
CA PRO A 149 6.57 -8.83 19.68
C PRO A 149 7.84 -8.56 20.52
N THR A 150 8.87 -8.07 19.87
CA THR A 150 10.02 -7.49 20.53
C THR A 150 9.50 -6.21 21.18
N ASN A 151 9.88 -6.00 22.44
CA ASN A 151 9.67 -4.72 23.13
C ASN A 151 10.58 -3.67 22.49
N SER A 152 10.30 -3.34 21.24
CA SER A 152 10.98 -2.27 20.52
C SER A 152 10.45 -0.93 21.02
N PRO A 153 11.31 0.07 21.26
CA PRO A 153 10.87 1.44 21.51
C PRO A 153 10.07 2.03 20.34
N HIS A 154 10.12 1.41 19.15
CA HIS A 154 9.39 1.77 17.93
C HIS A 154 8.13 0.90 17.71
N GLY A 155 7.68 0.19 18.76
CA GLY A 155 6.46 -0.63 18.80
C GLY A 155 6.65 -2.05 18.25
N PRO A 156 5.70 -2.97 18.48
CA PRO A 156 5.85 -4.36 18.07
C PRO A 156 5.79 -4.52 16.54
N CYS A 157 6.38 -5.60 16.03
CA CYS A 157 6.35 -5.96 14.62
C CYS A 157 4.98 -6.53 14.24
N TYR A 158 4.03 -5.66 13.94
CA TYR A 158 2.70 -6.06 13.51
C TYR A 158 2.70 -6.67 12.11
N ALA A 159 3.55 -6.17 11.21
CA ALA A 159 3.66 -6.62 9.83
C ALA A 159 4.99 -6.15 9.22
N ASN A 160 5.48 -6.91 8.24
CA ASN A 160 6.62 -6.57 7.38
C ASN A 160 6.19 -6.07 5.99
N ALA A 161 4.89 -5.75 5.83
CA ALA A 161 4.33 -5.21 4.60
C ALA A 161 4.27 -3.68 4.63
N TYR A 162 4.58 -3.05 3.50
CA TYR A 162 4.67 -1.60 3.34
C TYR A 162 4.13 -1.17 1.99
N ASP A 163 3.56 0.02 1.94
CA ASP A 163 3.28 0.78 0.73
C ASP A 163 4.40 1.81 0.54
N ILE A 164 5.09 1.74 -0.59
CA ILE A 164 6.28 2.56 -0.86
C ILE A 164 6.21 3.31 -2.18
N VAL A 165 6.85 4.48 -2.21
CA VAL A 165 7.26 5.17 -3.44
C VAL A 165 8.78 5.04 -3.58
N ASP A 166 9.20 4.12 -4.45
CA ASP A 166 10.61 3.87 -4.77
C ASP A 166 10.98 4.55 -6.08
N LYS A 167 11.85 5.57 -6.00
CA LYS A 167 12.33 6.32 -7.17
C LYS A 167 13.61 5.71 -7.76
N GLY A 168 13.98 4.49 -7.35
CA GLY A 168 15.17 3.78 -7.82
C GLY A 168 16.39 4.05 -6.95
N TRP A 169 17.47 3.31 -7.19
CA TRP A 169 18.62 3.26 -6.30
C TRP A 169 19.31 4.61 -6.06
N ASP A 170 19.34 5.53 -7.02
CA ASP A 170 20.03 6.81 -6.83
C ASP A 170 19.29 7.79 -5.91
N VAL A 171 17.98 7.59 -5.72
CA VAL A 171 17.13 8.47 -4.91
C VAL A 171 16.58 7.75 -3.67
N GLY A 172 16.19 6.49 -3.83
CA GLY A 172 15.65 5.64 -2.79
C GLY A 172 14.14 5.74 -2.62
N ILE A 173 13.69 5.22 -1.48
CA ILE A 173 12.32 5.23 -1.00
C ILE A 173 12.02 6.59 -0.39
N THR A 174 11.06 7.29 -1.00
CA THR A 174 10.67 8.67 -0.67
C THR A 174 9.38 8.73 0.13
N GLU A 175 8.56 7.69 0.03
CA GLU A 175 7.39 7.49 0.87
C GLU A 175 7.36 6.04 1.36
N LEU A 176 7.06 5.84 2.64
CA LEU A 176 6.94 4.52 3.25
C LEU A 176 5.79 4.54 4.26
N THR A 177 4.78 3.71 4.04
CA THR A 177 3.64 3.53 4.95
C THR A 177 3.54 2.06 5.33
N GLN A 178 3.57 1.76 6.63
CA GLN A 178 3.39 0.40 7.10
C GLN A 178 1.95 -0.07 6.86
N LEU A 179 1.80 -1.27 6.30
CA LEU A 179 0.49 -1.84 6.00
C LEU A 179 0.03 -2.71 7.18
N PRO A 180 -1.24 -2.59 7.62
CA PRO A 180 -1.80 -3.53 8.57
C PRO A 180 -1.98 -4.89 7.90
N GLY A 181 -1.65 -5.97 8.60
CA GLY A 181 -1.87 -7.34 8.13
C GLY A 181 -1.36 -8.35 9.16
N ASN A 182 -1.99 -9.52 9.20
CA ASN A 182 -1.65 -10.66 10.07
C ASN A 182 -1.21 -11.85 9.22
#